data_AF-A0A0F4YEK3-F1
#
_entry.id   AF-A0A0F4YEK3-F1
#
_cell.length_a   1.000
_cell.length_b   1.000
_cell.length_c   1.000
_cell.angle_alpha   90.00
_cell.angle_beta   90.00
_cell.angle_gamma   90.00
#
_symmetry.space_group_name_H-M   'P 1'
#
loop_
_entity.id
_entity.type
_entity.pdbx_description
1 polymer ?
#
loop_
_entity_poly.entity_id
_entity_poly.type
_entity_poly.pdbx_seq_one_letter_code
_entity_poly.pdbx_strand_id
1 'polypeptide(L)'
;VAVGGSLLGAKLTSVLSVSVSFDWNYIASLGSPLWYPLYALTNSFIGYLGCIILFMGIYYGNVWNSQNFPFLSQLLFTNNSNSTYYDTYNQTMILSPDFTVDEEALKQYGVPWLTGTYLANLITTNMGITATLTHMFLWNFDDINRHS
;
A
#
# COMPACT_ATOMS: atom_id res chain seq x y z
N VAL A 1 -18.96 -10.16 27.68
CA VAL A 1 -18.79 -10.39 26.22
C VAL A 1 -17.91 -9.27 25.69
N ALA A 2 -16.77 -9.65 25.11
CA ALA A 2 -15.55 -8.85 25.05
C ALA A 2 -15.62 -7.63 24.12
N VAL A 3 -14.92 -6.58 24.57
CA VAL A 3 -14.74 -5.26 23.99
C VAL A 3 -13.89 -5.36 22.71
N GLY A 4 -14.52 -5.30 21.53
CA GLY A 4 -13.87 -5.38 20.23
C GLY A 4 -13.39 -4.04 19.64
N GLY A 5 -13.39 -2.96 20.41
CA GLY A 5 -13.15 -1.59 19.91
C GLY A 5 -11.77 -0.98 20.20
N SER A 6 -10.91 -1.63 21.00
CA SER A 6 -9.69 -0.98 21.54
C SER A 6 -8.39 -1.31 20.78
N LEU A 7 -8.39 -2.30 19.88
CA LEU A 7 -7.16 -2.77 19.25
C LEU A 7 -6.64 -1.88 18.11
N LEU A 8 -7.52 -1.19 17.36
CA LEU A 8 -7.06 -0.26 16.31
C LEU A 8 -6.50 1.04 16.91
N GLY A 9 -7.14 1.58 17.95
CA GLY A 9 -6.70 2.80 18.63
C GLY A 9 -5.36 2.64 19.35
N ALA A 10 -5.15 1.48 19.99
CA ALA A 10 -3.88 1.15 20.66
C ALA A 10 -2.73 0.88 19.66
N LYS A 11 -3.03 0.27 18.50
CA LYS A 11 -2.03 0.09 17.45
C LYS A 11 -1.56 1.43 16.90
N LEU A 12 -2.45 2.40 16.68
CA LEU A 12 -2.10 3.74 16.20
C LEU A 12 -1.31 4.58 17.23
N THR A 13 -1.63 4.50 18.52
CA THR A 13 -0.83 5.16 19.57
C THR A 13 0.56 4.50 19.76
N SER A 14 0.70 3.21 19.44
CA SER A 14 2.01 2.52 19.50
C SER A 14 2.97 2.87 18.36
N VAL A 15 2.48 3.33 17.20
CA VAL A 15 3.37 3.66 16.04
C VAL A 15 4.14 4.96 16.24
N LEU A 16 3.66 5.85 17.13
CA LEU A 16 4.30 7.14 17.42
C LEU A 16 5.26 7.09 18.62
N SER A 17 5.24 5.99 19.39
CA SER A 17 6.18 5.76 20.48
C SER A 17 7.47 5.17 19.90
N VAL A 18 8.47 6.02 19.67
CA VAL A 18 9.84 5.56 19.38
C VAL A 18 10.40 4.92 20.66
N SER A 19 10.00 3.68 20.96
CA SER A 19 10.60 2.85 21.99
C SER A 19 11.88 2.24 21.43
N VAL A 20 13.01 2.94 21.62
CA VAL A 20 14.34 2.39 21.33
C VAL A 20 14.67 1.38 22.43
N SER A 21 14.21 0.14 22.26
CA SER A 21 14.57 -0.97 23.13
C SER A 21 15.73 -1.73 22.50
N PHE A 22 16.91 -1.66 23.12
CA PHE A 22 18.08 -2.50 22.80
C PHE A 22 17.95 -3.89 23.41
N ASP A 23 16.80 -4.54 23.25
CA ASP A 23 16.57 -5.90 23.71
C ASP A 23 16.70 -6.87 22.52
N TRP A 24 17.59 -7.85 22.67
CA TRP A 24 17.89 -8.81 21.61
C TRP A 24 16.68 -9.69 21.23
N ASN A 25 15.77 -10.01 22.15
CA ASN A 25 14.55 -10.76 21.83
C ASN A 25 13.58 -9.92 21.00
N TYR A 26 13.51 -8.61 21.24
CA TYR A 26 12.68 -7.71 20.45
C TYR A 26 13.20 -7.59 19.02
N ILE A 27 14.53 -7.47 18.86
CA ILE A 27 15.21 -7.37 17.57
C ILE A 27 15.16 -8.72 16.80
N ALA A 28 15.33 -9.86 17.47
CA ALA A 28 15.28 -11.17 16.85
C ALA A 28 13.86 -11.58 16.38
N SER A 29 12.81 -11.04 17.02
CA SER A 29 11.42 -11.33 16.65
C SER A 29 11.03 -10.84 15.25
N LEU A 30 11.74 -9.82 14.73
CA LEU A 30 11.53 -9.24 13.40
C LEU A 30 12.39 -9.92 12.31
N GLY A 31 13.00 -11.07 12.63
CA GLY A 31 13.98 -11.76 11.80
C GLY A 31 15.38 -11.23 12.11
N SER A 32 16.19 -12.02 12.82
CA SER A 32 17.50 -11.63 13.36
C SER A 32 18.34 -10.82 12.36
N PRO A 33 18.46 -9.49 12.48
CA PRO A 33 19.09 -8.66 11.44
C PRO A 33 20.58 -8.93 11.27
N LEU A 34 21.21 -9.65 12.22
CA LEU A 34 22.60 -10.08 12.15
C LEU A 34 22.89 -11.07 11.02
N TRP A 35 21.91 -11.85 10.57
CA TRP A 35 22.11 -12.79 9.45
C TRP A 35 21.97 -12.12 8.09
N TYR A 36 21.29 -10.97 8.01
CA TYR A 36 21.03 -10.28 6.75
C TYR A 36 22.23 -9.42 6.36
N PRO A 37 22.71 -9.46 5.11
CA PRO A 37 23.85 -8.65 4.70
C PRO A 37 23.52 -7.16 4.86
N LEU A 38 24.44 -6.39 5.48
CA LEU A 38 24.26 -4.96 5.76
C LEU A 38 23.91 -4.14 4.52
N TYR A 39 24.42 -4.56 3.36
CA TYR A 39 24.10 -3.95 2.07
C TYR A 39 22.62 -4.05 1.72
N ALA A 40 22.00 -5.21 1.95
CA ALA A 40 20.59 -5.41 1.64
C ALA A 40 19.67 -4.69 2.64
N LEU A 41 20.09 -4.60 3.91
CA LEU A 41 19.38 -3.77 4.91
C LEU A 41 19.40 -2.29 4.53
N THR A 42 20.58 -1.76 4.15
CA THR A 42 20.74 -0.35 3.73
C THR A 42 19.93 -0.05 2.47
N ASN A 43 19.96 -0.95 1.47
CA ASN A 43 19.18 -0.80 0.24
C ASN A 43 17.66 -0.75 0.54
N SER A 44 17.18 -1.62 1.43
CA SER A 44 15.77 -1.65 1.83
C SER A 44 15.38 -0.37 2.57
N PHE A 45 16.25 0.13 3.44
CA PHE A 45 16.05 1.39 4.15
C PHE A 45 15.94 2.59 3.20
N ILE A 46 16.81 2.68 2.20
CA ILE A 46 16.74 3.71 1.15
C ILE A 46 15.42 3.60 0.39
N GLY A 47 14.97 2.39 0.07
CA GLY A 47 13.66 2.14 -0.54
C GLY A 47 12.50 2.69 0.29
N TYR A 48 12.50 2.47 1.60
CA TYR A 48 11.48 3.04 2.50
C TYR A 48 11.47 4.56 2.50
N LEU A 49 12.65 5.20 2.57
CA LEU A 49 12.76 6.66 2.50
C LEU A 49 12.23 7.20 1.17
N GLY A 50 12.55 6.52 0.06
CA GLY A 50 12.04 6.85 -1.26
C GLY A 50 10.51 6.76 -1.34
N CYS A 51 9.92 5.69 -0.80
CA CYS A 51 8.47 5.53 -0.74
C CYS A 51 7.78 6.64 0.07
N ILE A 52 8.37 7.06 1.20
CA ILE A 52 7.84 8.16 2.02
C ILE A 52 7.81 9.45 1.20
N ILE A 53 8.91 9.80 0.53
CA ILE A 53 9.00 11.01 -0.29
C ILE A 53 7.98 10.96 -1.44
N LEU A 54 7.83 9.79 -2.08
CA LEU A 54 6.89 9.59 -3.17
C LEU A 54 5.44 9.80 -2.72
N PHE A 55 5.03 9.19 -1.61
CA PHE A 55 3.66 9.36 -1.07
C PHE A 55 3.40 10.80 -0.62
N MET A 56 4.38 11.46 -0.01
CA MET A 56 4.28 12.88 0.32
C MET A 56 4.10 13.72 -0.95
N GLY A 57 4.90 13.48 -1.99
CA GLY A 57 4.78 14.19 -3.27
C GLY A 57 3.40 14.05 -3.91
N ILE A 58 2.82 12.85 -3.89
CA ILE A 58 1.48 12.59 -4.45
C ILE A 58 0.39 13.32 -3.67
N TYR A 59 0.46 13.29 -2.34
CA TYR A 59 -0.54 13.91 -1.48
C TYR A 59 -0.49 15.45 -1.55
N TYR A 60 0.70 16.04 -1.40
CA TYR A 60 0.86 17.50 -1.47
C TYR A 60 0.71 18.04 -2.89
N GLY A 61 1.02 17.24 -3.92
CA GLY A 61 0.77 17.56 -5.33
C GLY A 61 -0.69 17.46 -5.74
N ASN A 62 -1.61 17.08 -4.83
CA ASN A 62 -3.02 16.84 -5.09
C ASN A 62 -3.28 15.96 -6.33
N VAL A 63 -2.39 15.01 -6.59
CA VAL A 63 -2.52 14.13 -7.75
C VAL A 63 -3.70 13.19 -7.47
N TRP A 64 -4.62 13.03 -8.43
CA TRP A 64 -5.87 12.26 -8.28
C TRP A 64 -6.79 12.73 -7.14
N ASN A 65 -6.83 14.03 -6.85
CA ASN A 65 -7.64 14.60 -5.75
C ASN A 65 -7.32 13.96 -4.39
N SER A 66 -6.05 13.60 -4.18
CA SER A 66 -5.60 12.88 -2.98
C SER A 66 -5.91 13.61 -1.67
N GLN A 67 -6.05 14.95 -1.69
CA GLN A 67 -6.36 15.74 -0.49
C GLN A 67 -7.82 15.59 0.00
N ASN A 68 -8.71 15.09 -0.87
CA ASN A 68 -10.11 14.82 -0.52
C ASN A 68 -10.28 13.50 0.25
N PHE A 69 -9.23 12.69 0.33
CA PHE A 69 -9.22 11.37 0.93
C PHE A 69 -8.16 11.29 2.05
N PRO A 70 -8.26 10.33 2.99
CA PRO A 70 -7.25 10.17 4.02
C PRO A 70 -5.88 9.84 3.40
N PHE A 71 -4.79 10.32 4.01
CA PHE A 71 -3.43 10.15 3.51
C PHE A 71 -3.08 8.70 3.18
N LEU A 72 -3.49 7.74 4.02
CA LEU A 72 -3.28 6.32 3.80
C LEU A 72 -4.55 5.55 4.15
N SER A 73 -5.15 4.90 3.15
CA SER A 73 -6.26 3.96 3.37
C SER A 73 -6.34 2.96 2.23
N GLN A 74 -6.65 1.71 2.57
CA GLN A 74 -6.93 0.62 1.63
C GLN A 74 -8.43 0.51 1.29
N LEU A 75 -9.26 1.36 1.92
CA LEU A 75 -10.70 1.39 1.69
C LEU A 75 -11.02 2.17 0.41
N LEU A 76 -12.15 1.81 -0.20
CA LEU A 76 -12.71 2.52 -1.34
C LEU A 76 -13.62 3.64 -0.83
N PHE A 77 -13.62 4.78 -1.52
CA PHE A 77 -14.40 5.96 -1.14
C PHE A 77 -15.36 6.39 -2.25
N THR A 78 -16.49 6.96 -1.88
CA THR A 78 -17.42 7.57 -2.85
C THR A 78 -16.90 8.94 -3.30
N ASN A 79 -17.25 9.39 -4.50
CA ASN A 79 -16.92 10.74 -5.02
C ASN A 79 -17.47 11.87 -4.14
N ASN A 80 -18.46 11.58 -3.30
CA ASN A 80 -19.02 12.54 -2.34
C ASN A 80 -18.09 12.80 -1.14
N SER A 81 -16.99 12.05 -1.02
CA SER A 81 -16.02 12.23 0.06
C SER A 81 -15.28 13.56 -0.09
N ASN A 82 -15.12 14.26 1.03
CA ASN A 82 -14.39 15.52 1.12
C ASN A 82 -13.37 15.42 2.26
N SER A 83 -12.43 16.36 2.30
CA SER A 83 -11.36 16.46 3.32
C SER A 83 -11.86 16.43 4.77
N THR A 84 -13.13 16.78 5.02
CA THR A 84 -13.76 16.76 6.36
C THR A 84 -14.61 15.52 6.62
N TYR A 85 -15.14 14.85 5.58
CA TYR A 85 -16.02 13.69 5.71
C TYR A 85 -15.68 12.64 4.66
N TYR A 86 -15.24 11.48 5.14
CA TYR A 86 -14.87 10.35 4.29
C TYR A 86 -16.04 9.37 4.21
N ASP A 87 -16.61 9.23 3.03
CA ASP A 87 -17.69 8.28 2.78
C ASP A 87 -17.12 6.99 2.20
N THR A 88 -17.14 5.92 2.99
CA THR A 88 -16.60 4.63 2.57
C THR A 88 -17.58 3.96 1.63
N TYR A 89 -17.10 3.58 0.45
CA TYR A 89 -17.92 2.97 -0.59
C TYR A 89 -18.37 1.57 -0.16
N ASN A 90 -19.67 1.32 -0.16
CA ASN A 90 -20.20 0.00 0.15
C ASN A 90 -20.13 -0.92 -1.08
N GLN A 91 -19.13 -1.80 -1.09
CA GLN A 91 -18.86 -2.70 -2.21
C GLN A 91 -19.97 -3.75 -2.44
N THR A 92 -20.82 -4.04 -1.45
CA THR A 92 -21.92 -4.99 -1.63
C THR A 92 -23.10 -4.39 -2.38
N MET A 93 -23.19 -3.07 -2.52
CA MET A 93 -24.28 -2.40 -3.23
C MET A 93 -24.17 -2.51 -4.76
N ILE A 94 -22.97 -2.77 -5.29
CA ILE A 94 -22.72 -2.95 -6.72
C ILE A 94 -22.62 -4.43 -7.16
N LEU A 95 -22.63 -5.34 -6.18
CA LEU A 95 -22.52 -6.77 -6.44
C LEU A 95 -23.91 -7.38 -6.48
N SER A 96 -24.26 -7.99 -7.62
CA SER A 96 -25.43 -8.86 -7.72
C SER A 96 -25.28 -10.08 -6.76
N PRO A 97 -26.37 -10.80 -6.45
CA PRO A 97 -26.31 -12.02 -5.63
C PRO A 97 -25.33 -13.09 -6.12
N ASP A 98 -25.02 -13.06 -7.42
CA ASP A 98 -24.07 -13.95 -8.09
C ASP A 98 -22.62 -13.43 -8.07
N PHE A 99 -22.31 -12.41 -7.26
CA PHE A 99 -21.00 -11.74 -7.16
C PHE A 99 -20.52 -11.09 -8.47
N THR A 100 -21.41 -10.88 -9.43
CA THR A 100 -21.14 -10.13 -10.67
C THR A 100 -21.36 -8.64 -10.43
N VAL A 101 -20.59 -7.81 -11.12
CA VAL A 101 -20.77 -6.34 -11.08
C VAL A 101 -22.01 -5.98 -11.89
N ASP A 102 -22.99 -5.37 -11.24
CA ASP A 102 -24.20 -4.86 -11.89
C ASP A 102 -23.90 -3.48 -12.50
N GLU A 103 -23.89 -3.39 -13.84
CA GLU A 103 -23.61 -2.15 -14.55
C GLU A 103 -24.68 -1.07 -14.34
N GLU A 104 -25.94 -1.44 -14.05
CA GLU A 104 -27.00 -0.48 -13.75
C GLU A 104 -26.80 0.12 -12.36
N ALA A 105 -26.47 -0.70 -11.37
CA ALA A 105 -26.11 -0.23 -10.03
C ALA A 105 -24.84 0.63 -10.07
N LEU A 106 -23.83 0.25 -10.87
CA LEU A 106 -22.61 1.03 -11.06
C LEU A 106 -22.89 2.43 -11.64
N LYS A 107 -23.82 2.54 -12.60
CA LYS A 107 -24.24 3.84 -13.16
C LYS A 107 -24.98 4.71 -12.14
N GLN A 108 -25.73 4.12 -11.22
CA GLN A 108 -26.47 4.84 -10.19
C GLN A 108 -25.57 5.32 -9.04
N TYR A 109 -24.67 4.46 -8.55
CA TYR A 109 -23.82 4.75 -7.39
C TYR A 109 -22.46 5.37 -7.75
N GLY A 110 -22.06 5.31 -9.03
CA GLY A 110 -20.81 5.85 -9.54
C GLY A 110 -19.59 4.97 -9.24
N VAL A 111 -18.49 5.25 -9.93
CA VAL A 111 -17.22 4.52 -9.75
C VAL A 111 -16.58 4.87 -8.41
N PRO A 112 -16.06 3.86 -7.68
CA PRO A 112 -15.37 4.10 -6.42
C PRO A 112 -14.01 4.75 -6.65
N TRP A 113 -13.63 5.63 -5.73
CA TRP A 113 -12.34 6.31 -5.69
C TRP A 113 -11.39 5.64 -4.71
N LEU A 114 -10.10 5.68 -5.04
CA LEU A 114 -9.02 5.15 -4.23
C LEU A 114 -8.15 6.30 -3.71
N THR A 115 -7.52 6.10 -2.55
CA THR A 115 -6.52 7.06 -2.08
C THR A 115 -5.31 7.09 -3.02
N GLY A 116 -4.70 8.25 -3.21
CA GLY A 116 -3.53 8.37 -4.10
C GLY A 116 -2.35 7.52 -3.65
N THR A 117 -2.19 7.29 -2.35
CA THR A 117 -1.14 6.40 -1.80
C THR A 117 -1.41 4.94 -2.10
N TYR A 118 -2.68 4.50 -2.07
CA TYR A 118 -3.04 3.14 -2.49
C TYR A 118 -2.85 2.95 -4.00
N LEU A 119 -3.23 3.94 -4.81
CA LEU A 119 -2.99 3.91 -6.25
C LEU A 119 -1.50 3.84 -6.58
N ALA A 120 -0.68 4.63 -5.88
CA ALA A 120 0.77 4.59 -6.00
C ALA A 120 1.36 3.23 -5.61
N ASN A 121 0.81 2.58 -4.58
CA ASN A 121 1.21 1.22 -4.18
C ASN A 121 0.91 0.20 -5.28
N LEU A 122 -0.27 0.25 -5.89
CA LEU A 122 -0.66 -0.63 -7.00
C LEU A 122 0.26 -0.45 -8.21
N ILE A 123 0.53 0.81 -8.60
CA ILE A 123 1.43 1.12 -9.72
C ILE A 123 2.85 0.61 -9.41
N THR A 124 3.36 0.89 -8.22
CA THR A 124 4.70 0.45 -7.79
C THR A 124 4.83 -1.07 -7.76
N THR A 125 3.79 -1.78 -7.32
CA THR A 125 3.80 -3.25 -7.30
C THR A 125 3.85 -3.82 -8.71
N ASN A 126 3.02 -3.31 -9.63
CA ASN A 126 3.05 -3.73 -11.03
C ASN A 126 4.40 -3.40 -11.69
N MET A 127 4.94 -2.21 -11.46
CA MET A 127 6.28 -1.83 -11.92
C MET A 127 7.36 -2.75 -11.36
N GLY A 128 7.27 -3.14 -10.09
CA GLY A 128 8.21 -4.08 -9.46
C GLY A 128 8.20 -5.46 -10.12
N ILE A 129 7.02 -5.98 -10.47
CA ILE A 129 6.89 -7.24 -11.21
C ILE A 129 7.52 -7.11 -12.60
N THR A 130 7.18 -6.05 -13.35
CA THR A 130 7.77 -5.79 -14.67
C THR A 130 9.28 -5.61 -14.61
N ALA A 131 9.80 -4.91 -13.62
CA ALA A 131 11.23 -4.73 -13.41
C ALA A 131 11.93 -6.06 -13.10
N THR A 132 11.31 -6.92 -12.29
CA THR A 132 11.85 -8.26 -11.99
C THR A 132 11.91 -9.13 -13.24
N LEU A 133 10.86 -9.13 -14.06
CA LEU A 133 10.84 -9.85 -15.34
C LEU A 133 11.91 -9.31 -16.29
N THR A 134 11.99 -7.99 -16.42
CA THR A 134 12.98 -7.33 -17.30
C THR A 134 14.41 -7.65 -16.86
N HIS A 135 14.68 -7.61 -15.54
CA HIS A 135 15.97 -7.98 -14.97
C HIS A 135 16.32 -9.44 -15.26
N MET A 136 15.36 -10.37 -15.10
CA MET A 136 15.55 -11.78 -15.41
C MET A 136 15.90 -11.98 -16.89
N PHE A 137 15.17 -11.34 -17.82
CA PHE A 137 15.46 -11.47 -19.24
C PHE A 137 16.83 -10.91 -19.61
N LEU A 138 17.20 -9.73 -19.12
CA LEU A 138 18.50 -9.11 -19.39
C LEU A 138 19.66 -9.95 -18.84
N TRP A 139 19.52 -10.48 -17.62
CA TRP A 139 20.58 -11.27 -16.98
C TRP A 139 20.78 -12.63 -17.65
N ASN A 140 19.70 -13.25 -18.12
CA ASN A 140 19.74 -14.56 -18.78
C ASN A 140 19.88 -14.47 -20.31
N PHE A 141 19.92 -13.27 -20.89
CA PHE A 141 19.97 -13.05 -22.34
C PHE A 141 21.20 -13.70 -23.00
N ASP A 142 22.37 -13.59 -22.35
CA ASP A 142 23.61 -14.20 -22.85
C ASP A 142 23.56 -15.73 -22.84
N ASP A 143 22.84 -16.32 -21.89
CA ASP A 143 22.66 -17.78 -21.79
C ASP A 143 21.66 -18.29 -22.84
N ILE A 144 20.59 -17.53 -23.08
CA ILE A 144 19.57 -17.83 -24.10
C ILE A 144 20.19 -17.76 -25.52
N ASN A 145 21.00 -16.74 -25.80
CA ASN A 145 21.64 -16.60 -27.11
C ASN A 145 22.72 -17.65 -27.38
N ARG A 146 23.28 -18.28 -26.34
CA ARG A 146 24.30 -19.32 -26.49
C ARG A 146 23.71 -20.69 -26.87
N HIS A 147 22.40 -20.86 -26.69
CA HIS A 147 21.66 -22.09 -26.94
C HIS A 147 20.63 -21.99 -28.09
N SER A 148 20.59 -20.86 -28.81
CA SER A 148 19.83 -20.67 -30.06
C SER A 148 20.73 -20.74 -31.30
#